data_AF-A0A6G8PV98-F1
#
_entry.id   AF-A0A6G8PV98-F1
#
_cell.length_a   1.000
_cell.length_b   1.000
_cell.length_c   1.000
_cell.angle_alpha   90.00
_cell.angle_beta   90.00
_cell.angle_gamma   90.00
#
_symmetry.space_group_name_H-M   'P 1'
#
loop_
_entity.id
_entity.type
_entity.pdbx_description
1 polymer ?
#
loop_
_entity_poly.entity_id
_entity_poly.type
_entity_poly.pdbx_seq_one_letter_code
_entity_poly.pdbx_strand_id
1 'polypeptide(L)'
;MAQTVRQGSEEGGQYTPVGTIHVVDPSPLNWLFITWNTMEEPVRTDANGYLVGAAMEESRWIDETTFEVKLRKGIRFQDGEDFDARSFERAFVEVQRWKAPHPPGTSLNFHPDTRLEILDSHTVRMIFPEPDGAILGKFRGFHLPSTRFWDEIGFGYKKLGTGEGHW
;
A
#
# COMPACT_ATOMS: atom_id res chain seq x y z
N MET A 1 -32.31 20.70 11.62
CA MET A 1 -32.74 19.30 11.58
C MET A 1 -31.71 18.51 12.39
N ALA A 2 -32.02 18.17 13.64
CA ALA A 2 -31.09 17.55 14.58
C ALA A 2 -30.99 16.04 14.31
N GLN A 3 -29.76 15.54 14.26
CA GLN A 3 -29.42 14.14 14.01
C GLN A 3 -29.85 13.30 15.23
N THR A 4 -30.76 12.36 15.04
CA THR A 4 -31.20 11.44 16.11
C THR A 4 -30.15 10.34 16.25
N VAL A 5 -29.31 10.44 17.28
CA VAL A 5 -28.46 9.33 17.72
C VAL A 5 -29.37 8.26 18.30
N ARG A 6 -29.35 7.04 17.75
CA ARG A 6 -30.01 5.89 18.36
C ARG A 6 -29.43 5.69 19.76
N GLN A 7 -30.26 5.83 20.78
CA GLN A 7 -29.94 5.39 22.14
C GLN A 7 -29.69 3.87 22.08
N GLY A 8 -28.51 3.44 22.56
CA GLY A 8 -28.23 2.03 22.78
C GLY A 8 -29.20 1.48 23.81
N SER A 9 -29.84 0.36 23.50
CA SER A 9 -30.68 -0.38 24.46
C SER A 9 -29.83 -0.84 25.64
N GLU A 10 -30.27 -0.56 26.86
CA GLU A 10 -29.64 -0.98 28.14
C GLU A 10 -29.71 -2.49 28.41
N GLU A 11 -30.14 -3.33 27.46
CA GLU A 11 -30.14 -4.79 27.59
C GLU A 11 -28.76 -5.39 27.28
N GLY A 12 -27.78 -5.04 28.09
CA GLY A 12 -26.50 -5.75 28.17
C GLY A 12 -26.65 -7.07 28.93
N GLY A 13 -27.47 -8.00 28.42
CA GLY A 13 -27.53 -9.35 28.96
C GLY A 13 -26.16 -10.02 28.86
N GLN A 14 -25.66 -10.60 29.96
CA GLN A 14 -24.50 -11.50 29.90
C GLN A 14 -24.90 -12.75 29.11
N TYR A 15 -24.63 -12.75 27.81
CA TYR A 15 -24.79 -13.94 26.98
C TYR A 15 -23.62 -14.88 27.23
N THR A 16 -23.89 -16.08 27.71
CA THR A 16 -22.92 -17.18 27.72
C THR A 16 -22.72 -17.65 26.28
N PRO A 17 -21.52 -17.54 25.68
CA PRO A 17 -21.29 -18.04 24.33
C PRO A 17 -21.53 -19.56 24.30
N VAL A 18 -22.43 -20.02 23.42
CA VAL A 18 -22.78 -21.46 23.26
C VAL A 18 -21.89 -22.20 22.26
N GLY A 19 -20.87 -21.53 21.71
CA GLY A 19 -19.94 -22.14 20.76
C GLY A 19 -18.96 -21.12 20.16
N THR A 20 -18.02 -21.64 19.37
CA THR A 20 -17.02 -20.86 18.65
C THR A 20 -17.34 -20.87 17.16
N ILE A 21 -17.48 -19.69 16.54
CA ILE A 21 -17.52 -19.58 15.08
C ILE A 21 -16.08 -19.43 14.59
N HIS A 22 -15.59 -20.41 13.84
CA HIS A 22 -14.35 -20.27 13.08
C HIS A 22 -14.70 -19.63 11.74
N VAL A 23 -14.48 -18.32 11.62
CA VAL A 23 -14.56 -17.65 10.32
C VAL A 23 -13.32 -18.05 9.53
N VAL A 24 -13.50 -18.97 8.59
CA VAL A 24 -12.50 -19.28 7.57
C VAL A 24 -12.91 -18.50 6.34
N ASP A 25 -12.11 -17.51 5.97
CA ASP A 25 -12.33 -16.80 4.73
C ASP A 25 -11.47 -17.45 3.63
N PRO A 26 -12.09 -18.21 2.70
CA PRO A 26 -11.35 -19.00 1.72
C PRO A 26 -10.88 -18.15 0.52
N SER A 27 -11.23 -16.86 0.48
CA SER A 27 -10.89 -16.01 -0.66
C SER A 27 -9.37 -15.75 -0.70
N PRO A 28 -8.69 -16.06 -1.82
CA PRO A 28 -7.28 -15.72 -1.98
C PRO A 28 -7.04 -14.21 -2.09
N LEU A 29 -8.10 -13.39 -2.11
CA LEU A 29 -8.04 -11.94 -2.26
C LEU A 29 -8.21 -11.16 -0.95
N ASN A 30 -8.51 -11.80 0.18
CA ASN A 30 -8.76 -11.06 1.44
C ASN A 30 -7.58 -10.23 1.89
N TRP A 31 -6.40 -10.80 1.69
CA TRP A 31 -5.16 -10.10 1.91
C TRP A 31 -5.12 -8.73 1.18
N LEU A 32 -5.58 -8.67 -0.07
CA LEU A 32 -5.64 -7.44 -0.86
C LEU A 32 -6.58 -6.40 -0.24
N PHE A 33 -7.69 -6.83 0.36
CA PHE A 33 -8.57 -5.92 1.09
C PHE A 33 -7.93 -5.43 2.39
N ILE A 34 -7.13 -6.26 3.06
CA ILE A 34 -6.39 -5.83 4.25
C ILE A 34 -5.36 -4.76 3.86
N THR A 35 -4.56 -4.96 2.81
CA THR A 35 -3.58 -3.93 2.40
C THR A 35 -4.25 -2.65 1.96
N TRP A 36 -5.30 -2.74 1.15
CA TRP A 36 -6.04 -1.56 0.70
C TRP A 36 -6.65 -0.75 1.85
N ASN A 37 -6.91 -1.35 3.02
CA ASN A 37 -7.46 -0.61 4.17
C ASN A 37 -6.42 -0.23 5.22
N THR A 38 -5.26 -0.89 5.26
CA THR A 38 -4.26 -0.71 6.33
C THR A 38 -2.97 -0.05 5.88
N MET A 39 -2.66 -0.09 4.57
CA MET A 39 -1.45 0.49 3.99
C MET A 39 -1.82 1.60 3.02
N GLU A 40 -0.93 2.58 2.90
CA GLU A 40 -1.08 3.66 1.93
C GLU A 40 -0.44 3.30 0.59
N GLU A 41 -0.88 3.98 -0.47
CA GLU A 41 -0.34 3.87 -1.82
C GLU A 41 -0.07 5.28 -2.37
N PRO A 42 0.75 5.43 -3.44
CA PRO A 42 0.91 6.73 -4.09
C PRO A 42 -0.42 7.32 -4.56
N VAL A 43 -1.33 6.47 -5.07
CA VAL A 43 -2.62 6.87 -5.63
C VAL A 43 -3.77 6.05 -5.03
N ARG A 44 -4.98 6.59 -5.09
CA ARG A 44 -6.23 5.92 -4.74
C ARG A 44 -7.27 6.09 -5.84
N THR A 45 -8.35 5.34 -5.78
CA THR A 45 -9.55 5.60 -6.57
C THR A 45 -10.57 6.34 -5.72
N ASP A 46 -11.10 7.45 -6.24
CA ASP A 46 -12.23 8.13 -5.60
C ASP A 46 -13.55 7.35 -5.77
N ALA A 47 -14.65 7.90 -5.23
CA ALA A 47 -15.97 7.25 -5.28
C ALA A 47 -16.52 7.09 -6.72
N ASN A 48 -15.99 7.82 -7.69
CA ASN A 48 -16.37 7.73 -9.11
C ASN A 48 -15.42 6.82 -9.91
N GLY A 49 -14.37 6.28 -9.27
CA GLY A 49 -13.36 5.45 -9.90
C GLY A 49 -12.22 6.22 -10.56
N TYR A 50 -12.09 7.53 -10.33
CA TYR A 50 -10.95 8.30 -10.84
C TYR A 50 -9.71 8.07 -9.97
N LEU A 51 -8.56 7.91 -10.61
CA LEU A 51 -7.27 7.92 -9.90
C LEU A 51 -6.99 9.32 -9.35
N VAL A 52 -6.72 9.37 -8.05
CA VAL A 52 -6.37 10.59 -7.31
C VAL A 52 -5.11 10.35 -6.49
N GLY A 53 -4.33 11.40 -6.23
CA GLY A 53 -3.13 11.30 -5.39
C GLY A 53 -3.46 11.03 -3.92
N ALA A 54 -2.71 10.13 -3.30
CA ALA A 54 -2.78 9.79 -1.88
C ALA A 54 -1.46 10.13 -1.17
N ALA A 55 -0.54 9.17 -1.05
CA ALA A 55 0.82 9.44 -0.56
C ALA A 55 1.64 10.30 -1.54
N MET A 56 1.23 10.37 -2.80
CA MET A 56 1.74 11.30 -3.80
C MET A 56 0.79 12.49 -3.96
N GLU A 57 1.34 13.70 -4.16
CA GLU A 57 0.57 14.91 -4.46
C GLU A 57 0.66 15.34 -5.94
N GLU A 58 1.76 15.03 -6.62
CA GLU A 58 1.96 15.36 -8.03
C GLU A 58 2.86 14.31 -8.70
N SER A 59 2.65 14.08 -9.99
CA SER A 59 3.60 13.33 -10.81
C SER A 59 3.62 13.83 -12.24
N ARG A 60 4.77 13.70 -12.90
CA ARG A 60 4.91 14.01 -14.33
C ARG A 60 6.06 13.26 -14.97
N TRP A 61 5.91 12.93 -16.25
CA TRP A 61 7.04 12.58 -17.11
C TRP A 61 7.86 13.84 -17.34
N ILE A 62 9.17 13.78 -17.09
CA ILE A 62 10.10 14.88 -17.38
C ILE A 62 10.84 14.66 -18.70
N ASP A 63 10.93 13.40 -19.12
CA ASP A 63 11.35 12.94 -20.46
C ASP A 63 10.65 11.59 -20.77
N GLU A 64 11.06 10.91 -21.83
CA GLU A 64 10.42 9.66 -22.29
C GLU A 64 10.51 8.51 -21.28
N THR A 65 11.55 8.47 -20.45
CA THR A 65 11.84 7.33 -19.56
C THR A 65 12.00 7.71 -18.10
N THR A 66 11.83 8.98 -17.74
CA THR A 66 11.94 9.47 -16.37
C THR A 66 10.62 10.05 -15.87
N PHE A 67 10.09 9.43 -14.82
CA PHE A 67 8.86 9.85 -14.15
C PHE A 67 9.18 10.43 -12.78
N GLU A 68 8.86 11.71 -12.57
CA GLU A 68 9.02 12.38 -11.29
C GLU A 68 7.74 12.26 -10.46
N VAL A 69 7.92 11.96 -9.17
CA VAL A 69 6.86 11.78 -8.18
C VAL A 69 7.16 12.71 -7.00
N LYS A 70 6.22 13.60 -6.68
CA LYS A 70 6.24 14.41 -5.46
C LYS A 70 5.34 13.77 -4.40
N LEU A 71 5.93 13.50 -3.25
CA LEU A 71 5.29 12.88 -2.09
C LEU A 71 4.60 13.95 -1.25
N ARG A 72 3.41 13.61 -0.75
CA ARG A 72 2.64 14.48 0.15
C ARG A 72 3.35 14.59 1.49
N LYS A 73 3.54 15.83 1.95
CA LYS A 73 4.18 16.15 3.23
C LYS A 73 3.23 15.93 4.41
N GLY A 74 3.81 15.62 5.58
CA GLY A 74 3.08 15.54 6.84
C GLY A 74 2.25 14.27 7.03
N ILE A 75 2.46 13.26 6.19
CA ILE A 75 1.89 11.93 6.40
C ILE A 75 2.65 11.22 7.52
N ARG A 76 1.90 10.54 8.40
CA ARG A 76 2.44 9.68 9.45
C ARG A 76 1.81 8.31 9.38
N PHE A 77 2.63 7.30 9.60
CA PHE A 77 2.18 5.93 9.81
C PHE A 77 1.54 5.75 11.19
N GLN A 78 0.84 4.63 11.40
CA GLN A 78 0.10 4.38 12.64
C GLN A 78 1.03 4.19 13.87
N ASP A 79 2.30 3.88 13.64
CA ASP A 79 3.35 3.82 14.67
C ASP A 79 4.02 5.18 14.96
N GLY A 80 3.61 6.24 14.25
CA GLY A 80 4.12 7.60 14.40
C GLY A 80 5.35 7.93 13.56
N GLU A 81 5.88 6.99 12.77
CA GLU A 81 6.95 7.27 11.81
C GLU A 81 6.45 8.24 10.71
N ASP A 82 7.28 9.21 10.34
CA ASP A 82 6.98 10.12 9.24
C ASP A 82 7.19 9.40 7.90
N PHE A 83 6.29 9.64 6.94
CA PHE A 83 6.44 9.13 5.58
C PHE A 83 7.29 10.07 4.72
N ASP A 84 8.31 9.52 4.05
CA ASP A 84 9.21 10.28 3.17
C ASP A 84 9.70 9.44 1.97
N ALA A 85 10.63 10.01 1.19
CA ALA A 85 11.23 9.37 0.03
C ALA A 85 11.98 8.07 0.35
N ARG A 86 12.50 7.90 1.57
CA ARG A 86 13.16 6.65 1.98
C ARG A 86 12.14 5.54 2.23
N SER A 87 10.96 5.87 2.78
CA SER A 87 9.87 4.90 2.87
C SER A 87 9.46 4.40 1.48
N PHE A 88 9.34 5.31 0.51
CA PHE A 88 9.05 4.98 -0.89
C PHE A 88 10.15 4.12 -1.52
N GLU A 89 11.42 4.49 -1.37
CA GLU A 89 12.57 3.72 -1.87
C GLU A 89 12.61 2.31 -1.29
N ARG A 90 12.42 2.17 0.03
CA ARG A 90 12.43 0.86 0.68
C ARG A 90 11.34 -0.04 0.12
N ALA A 91 10.11 0.47 0.00
CA ALA A 91 9.03 -0.28 -0.61
C ALA A 91 9.35 -0.69 -2.05
N PHE A 92 9.93 0.21 -2.85
CA PHE A 92 10.32 -0.05 -4.23
C PHE A 92 11.37 -1.17 -4.32
N VAL A 93 12.41 -1.11 -3.48
CA VAL A 93 13.47 -2.13 -3.45
C VAL A 93 12.92 -3.48 -3.00
N GLU A 94 12.07 -3.50 -1.97
CA GLU A 94 11.52 -4.74 -1.42
C GLU A 94 10.55 -5.42 -2.39
N VAL A 95 9.65 -4.67 -3.05
CA VAL A 95 8.68 -5.25 -3.98
C VAL A 95 9.35 -5.88 -5.21
N GLN A 96 10.49 -5.32 -5.66
CA GLN A 96 11.25 -5.85 -6.80
C GLN A 96 11.94 -7.19 -6.54
N ARG A 97 12.03 -7.66 -5.28
CA ARG A 97 12.60 -8.98 -4.96
C ARG A 97 11.69 -10.14 -5.35
N TRP A 98 10.41 -9.86 -5.62
CA TRP A 98 9.40 -10.89 -5.86
C TRP A 98 9.03 -10.99 -7.33
N LYS A 99 8.87 -12.22 -7.82
CA LYS A 99 8.44 -12.46 -9.21
C LYS A 99 6.95 -12.14 -9.42
N ALA A 100 6.11 -12.45 -8.44
CA ALA A 100 4.67 -12.19 -8.47
C ALA A 100 4.18 -11.71 -7.09
N PRO A 101 4.54 -10.48 -6.69
CA PRO A 101 4.11 -9.92 -5.40
C PRO A 101 2.60 -9.68 -5.34
N HIS A 102 1.90 -9.61 -6.47
CA HIS A 102 0.49 -9.24 -6.51
C HIS A 102 -0.37 -10.41 -7.06
N PRO A 103 -1.44 -10.83 -6.35
CA PRO A 103 -2.40 -11.81 -6.88
C PRO A 103 -3.01 -11.46 -8.26
N PRO A 104 -3.27 -10.17 -8.59
CA PRO A 104 -3.70 -9.77 -9.94
C PRO A 104 -2.70 -10.06 -11.07
N GLY A 105 -1.45 -10.43 -10.74
CA GLY A 105 -0.44 -10.87 -11.70
C GLY A 105 0.73 -9.90 -11.88
N THR A 106 1.69 -10.31 -12.71
CA THR A 106 2.96 -9.60 -12.92
C THR A 106 2.83 -8.29 -13.71
N SER A 107 1.65 -7.99 -14.26
CA SER A 107 1.37 -6.73 -14.98
C SER A 107 1.46 -5.50 -14.08
N LEU A 108 1.32 -5.67 -12.76
CA LEU A 108 1.50 -4.60 -11.77
C LEU A 108 2.96 -4.38 -11.35
N ASN A 109 3.89 -5.23 -11.80
CA ASN A 109 5.30 -5.07 -11.45
C ASN A 109 5.93 -3.92 -12.24
N PHE A 110 6.83 -3.19 -11.58
CA PHE A 110 7.78 -2.33 -12.28
C PHE A 110 8.72 -3.18 -13.13
N HIS A 111 9.26 -2.59 -14.20
CA HIS A 111 10.30 -3.26 -14.98
C HIS A 111 11.51 -3.54 -14.06
N PRO A 112 12.14 -4.72 -14.09
CA PRO A 112 13.23 -5.09 -13.18
C PRO A 112 14.43 -4.12 -13.22
N ASP A 113 14.72 -3.55 -14.40
CA ASP A 113 15.79 -2.56 -14.58
C ASP A 113 15.37 -1.11 -14.27
N THR A 114 14.17 -0.90 -13.70
CA THR A 114 13.75 0.44 -13.24
C THR A 114 14.64 0.85 -12.08
N ARG A 115 15.18 2.07 -12.15
CA ARG A 115 15.98 2.66 -11.08
C ARG A 115 15.19 3.76 -10.38
N LEU A 116 15.41 3.92 -9.08
CA LEU A 116 14.85 5.02 -8.30
C LEU A 116 15.98 5.97 -7.89
N GLU A 117 15.76 7.27 -8.09
CA GLU A 117 16.65 8.34 -7.60
C GLU A 117 15.88 9.23 -6.63
N ILE A 118 16.42 9.40 -5.42
CA ILE A 118 15.90 10.38 -4.45
C ILE A 118 16.53 11.73 -4.75
N LEU A 119 15.71 12.74 -5.07
CA LEU A 119 16.18 14.10 -5.26
C LEU A 119 16.20 14.88 -3.95
N ASP A 120 15.16 14.69 -3.15
CA ASP A 120 15.02 15.26 -1.82
C ASP A 120 14.06 14.40 -0.97
N SER A 121 13.82 14.81 0.28
CA SER A 121 12.95 14.09 1.23
C SER A 121 11.56 13.73 0.72
N HIS A 122 11.02 14.44 -0.28
CA HIS A 122 9.66 14.25 -0.78
C HIS A 122 9.59 14.26 -2.32
N THR A 123 10.72 14.09 -3.00
CA THR A 123 10.75 14.00 -4.47
C THR A 123 11.62 12.84 -4.90
N VAL A 124 11.06 11.96 -5.71
CA VAL A 124 11.78 10.83 -6.31
C VAL A 124 11.59 10.81 -7.83
N ARG A 125 12.55 10.20 -8.53
CA ARG A 125 12.47 9.90 -9.95
C ARG A 125 12.57 8.41 -10.17
N MET A 126 11.64 7.87 -10.96
CA MET A 126 11.69 6.52 -11.47
C MET A 126 12.20 6.58 -12.91
N ILE A 127 13.33 5.90 -13.15
CA ILE A 127 13.98 5.84 -14.45
C ILE A 127 13.75 4.45 -15.02
N PHE A 128 12.94 4.38 -16.06
CA PHE A 128 12.58 3.14 -16.74
C PHE A 128 13.54 2.87 -17.91
N PRO A 129 13.76 1.60 -18.30
CA PRO A 129 14.49 1.29 -19.53
C PRO A 129 13.68 1.60 -20.79
N GLU A 130 12.34 1.61 -20.67
CA GLU A 130 11.39 1.97 -21.72
C GLU A 130 10.19 2.69 -21.11
N PRO A 131 9.45 3.53 -21.87
CA PRO A 131 8.30 4.25 -21.35
C PRO A 131 7.22 3.31 -20.76
N ASP A 132 6.80 3.56 -19.52
CA ASP A 132 5.78 2.74 -18.84
C ASP A 132 4.45 3.51 -18.69
N GLY A 133 3.61 3.45 -19.74
CA GLY A 133 2.31 4.12 -19.74
C GLY A 133 1.34 3.64 -18.66
N ALA A 134 1.61 2.51 -18.00
CA ALA A 134 0.78 1.95 -16.95
C ALA A 134 1.21 2.36 -15.53
N ILE A 135 2.24 3.20 -15.37
CA ILE A 135 2.87 3.51 -14.07
C ILE A 135 1.86 3.91 -12.96
N LEU A 136 0.90 4.80 -13.28
CA LEU A 136 -0.12 5.21 -12.32
C LEU A 136 -1.06 4.06 -11.92
N GLY A 137 -1.34 3.14 -12.84
CA GLY A 137 -2.08 1.92 -12.54
C GLY A 137 -1.27 0.94 -11.68
N LYS A 138 0.03 0.81 -11.93
CA LYS A 138 0.93 -0.03 -11.13
C LYS A 138 1.05 0.46 -9.69
N PHE A 139 0.96 1.78 -9.47
CA PHE A 139 0.91 2.35 -8.11
C PHE A 139 -0.26 1.84 -7.27
N ARG A 140 -1.34 1.30 -7.86
CA ARG A 140 -2.44 0.66 -7.10
C ARG A 140 -2.09 -0.68 -6.47
N GLY A 141 -0.97 -1.28 -6.87
CA GLY A 141 -0.37 -2.45 -6.21
C GLY A 141 0.84 -2.08 -5.36
N PHE A 142 1.27 -0.81 -5.37
CA PHE A 142 2.49 -0.38 -4.70
C PHE A 142 2.18 0.17 -3.31
N HIS A 143 2.16 -0.71 -2.32
CA HIS A 143 1.89 -0.33 -0.94
C HIS A 143 3.15 0.23 -0.26
N LEU A 144 2.95 1.23 0.59
CA LEU A 144 3.97 2.01 1.27
C LEU A 144 3.82 1.83 2.78
N PRO A 145 4.55 0.89 3.40
CA PRO A 145 4.47 0.65 4.83
C PRO A 145 5.65 1.27 5.60
N SER A 146 5.49 1.36 6.92
CA SER A 146 6.52 1.88 7.83
C SER A 146 7.72 0.95 7.97
N THR A 147 8.82 1.44 8.54
CA THR A 147 10.02 0.65 8.87
C THR A 147 9.67 -0.56 9.73
N ARG A 148 8.77 -0.38 10.69
CA ARG A 148 8.33 -1.46 11.59
C ARG A 148 7.67 -2.62 10.86
N PHE A 149 6.91 -2.34 9.80
CA PHE A 149 6.38 -3.41 8.97
C PHE A 149 7.50 -4.29 8.44
N TRP A 150 8.55 -3.72 7.86
CA TRP A 150 9.65 -4.51 7.30
C TRP A 150 10.48 -5.24 8.35
N ASP A 151 10.71 -4.62 9.52
CA ASP A 151 11.69 -5.10 10.50
C ASP A 151 11.12 -6.02 11.59
N GLU A 152 9.81 -5.97 11.82
CA GLU A 152 9.15 -6.66 12.94
C GLU A 152 7.92 -7.47 12.54
N ILE A 153 7.04 -6.90 11.72
CA ILE A 153 5.66 -7.42 11.55
C ILE A 153 5.51 -8.21 10.24
N GLY A 154 5.98 -7.63 9.15
CA GLY A 154 5.64 -7.91 7.77
C GLY A 154 6.01 -9.33 7.35
N PHE A 155 5.10 -9.93 6.57
CA PHE A 155 5.24 -11.23 5.90
C PHE A 155 5.58 -12.42 6.79
N GLY A 156 5.66 -12.22 8.11
CA GLY A 156 6.34 -13.16 8.99
C GLY A 156 7.77 -13.46 8.54
N TYR A 157 8.44 -12.65 7.71
CA TYR A 157 9.71 -13.04 7.07
C TYR A 157 10.80 -13.35 8.11
N LYS A 158 10.88 -12.49 9.13
CA LYS A 158 11.76 -12.66 10.29
C LYS A 158 11.37 -13.84 11.19
N LYS A 159 10.10 -14.28 11.14
CA LYS A 159 9.53 -15.33 12.01
C LYS A 159 9.43 -16.70 11.33
N LEU A 160 9.20 -16.75 10.02
CA LEU A 160 8.81 -17.90 9.23
C LEU A 160 9.74 -18.16 8.04
N GLY A 161 10.61 -17.20 7.67
CA GLY A 161 11.56 -17.35 6.57
C GLY A 161 10.95 -17.41 5.17
N THR A 162 9.65 -17.13 5.04
CA THR A 162 8.90 -17.10 3.79
C THR A 162 7.94 -15.91 3.80
N GLY A 163 7.61 -15.39 2.62
CA GLY A 163 6.57 -14.38 2.42
C GLY A 163 5.36 -14.92 1.64
N GLU A 164 5.18 -16.25 1.55
CA GLU A 164 4.18 -16.91 0.68
C GLU A 164 2.79 -16.24 0.75
N GLY A 165 2.36 -15.64 -0.37
CA GLY A 165 1.21 -14.71 -0.47
C GLY A 165 1.60 -13.31 -0.99
N HIS A 166 2.85 -12.91 -0.74
CA HIS A 166 3.72 -11.86 -1.31
C HIS A 166 3.19 -10.44 -1.57
N TRP A 167 2.02 -10.13 -1.03
CA TRP A 167 1.88 -9.08 -0.04
C TRP A 167 1.40 -9.79 1.26
#